data_AF-A0A3T1CFW6-F1
#
_entry.id   AF-A0A3T1CFW6-F1
#
_cell.length_a   1.000
_cell.length_b   1.000
_cell.length_c   1.000
_cell.angle_alpha   90.00
_cell.angle_beta   90.00
_cell.angle_gamma   90.00
#
_symmetry.space_group_name_H-M   'P 1'
#
loop_
_entity.id
_entity.type
_entity.pdbx_description
1 polymer ?
#
loop_
_entity_poly.entity_id
_entity_poly.type
_entity_poly.pdbx_seq_one_letter_code
_entity_poly.pdbx_strand_id
1 'polypeptide(L)' 'MSDLLARVEAMTPEQREGAIEVLDALTRPLTVREIETFLRKGGVSRSRAIKIAGTVKHWHIVAMMGPEGNNNG' A
#
# COMPACT_ATOMS: atom_id res chain seq x y z
N MET A 1 14.69 -1.15 -13.47
CA MET A 1 14.73 -0.81 -12.03
C MET A 1 15.81 0.24 -11.72
N SER A 2 16.95 0.22 -12.43
CA SER A 2 18.01 1.25 -12.37
C SER A 2 17.53 2.68 -12.67
N ASP A 3 16.67 2.87 -13.68
CA ASP A 3 16.24 4.21 -14.11
C ASP A 3 15.37 4.95 -13.10
N LEU A 4 14.62 4.22 -12.25
CA LEU A 4 13.78 4.84 -11.24
C LEU A 4 14.65 5.42 -10.12
N LEU A 5 15.65 4.67 -9.67
CA LEU A 5 16.57 5.13 -8.62
C LEU A 5 17.39 6.33 -9.10
N ALA A 6 17.94 6.26 -10.32
CA ALA A 6 18.67 7.36 -10.92
C ALA A 6 17.82 8.65 -11.02
N ARG A 7 16.53 8.53 -11.36
CA ARG A 7 15.60 9.67 -11.39
C ARG A 7 15.34 10.26 -10.01
N VAL A 8 15.20 9.43 -8.98
CA VAL A 8 15.01 9.89 -7.59
C VAL A 8 16.28 10.53 -7.04
N GLU A 9 17.44 10.01 -7.39
CA GLU A 9 18.75 10.58 -7.02
C GLU A 9 19.01 11.92 -7.71
N ALA A 10 18.53 12.10 -8.94
CA ALA A 10 18.62 13.37 -9.67
C ALA A 10 17.64 14.45 -9.21
N MET A 11 16.67 14.13 -8.35
CA MET A 11 15.73 15.12 -7.79
C MET A 11 16.44 16.07 -6.83
N THR A 12 16.07 17.35 -6.87
CA THR A 12 16.46 18.28 -5.81
C THR A 12 15.78 17.89 -4.48
N PRO A 13 16.30 18.34 -3.32
CA PRO A 13 15.68 18.06 -2.03
C PRO A 13 14.19 18.43 -1.99
N GLU A 14 13.81 19.57 -2.56
CA GLU A 14 12.43 20.09 -2.59
C GLU A 14 11.53 19.21 -3.46
N GLN A 15 12.03 18.71 -4.59
CA GLN A 15 11.29 17.80 -5.45
C GLN A 15 11.06 16.46 -4.77
N ARG A 16 12.04 15.98 -4.01
CA ARG A 16 11.93 14.73 -3.24
C ARG A 16 10.93 14.88 -2.10
N GLU A 17 10.94 16.02 -1.41
CA GLU A 17 9.98 16.33 -0.34
C GLU A 17 8.55 16.39 -0.88
N GLY A 18 8.31 17.14 -1.97
CA GLY A 18 6.99 17.19 -2.61
C GLY A 18 6.52 15.84 -3.15
N ALA A 19 7.43 14.99 -3.64
CA ALA A 19 7.08 13.63 -4.06
C ALA A 19 6.66 12.75 -2.87
N ILE A 20 7.30 12.90 -1.70
CA ILE A 20 6.91 12.19 -0.48
C ILE A 20 5.55 12.67 0.00
N GLU A 21 5.28 13.97 0.01
CA GLU A 21 3.96 14.51 0.40
C GLU A 21 2.83 13.96 -0.48
N VAL A 22 3.04 13.89 -1.79
CA VAL A 22 2.07 13.30 -2.72
C VAL A 22 1.87 11.81 -2.46
N LEU A 23 2.95 11.07 -2.22
CA LEU A 23 2.86 9.65 -1.88
C LEU A 23 2.12 9.43 -0.57
N ASP A 24 2.41 10.21 0.47
CA ASP A 24 1.70 10.12 1.76
C ASP A 24 0.21 10.47 1.60
N ALA A 25 -0.11 11.50 0.81
CA ALA A 25 -1.50 11.88 0.53
C ALA A 25 -2.27 10.82 -0.27
N LEU A 26 -1.58 10.07 -1.13
CA LEU A 26 -2.18 9.05 -1.99
C LEU A 26 -2.01 7.63 -1.44
N THR A 27 -1.45 7.45 -0.26
CA THR A 27 -1.22 6.13 0.29
C THR A 27 -1.70 5.98 1.71
N ARG A 28 -2.08 4.76 2.09
CA ARG A 28 -2.35 4.42 3.48
C ARG A 28 -1.95 2.99 3.80
N PRO A 29 -1.55 2.71 5.05
CA PRO A 29 -1.38 1.35 5.51
C PRO A 29 -2.69 0.56 5.38
N LEU A 30 -2.59 -0.68 4.91
CA LEU A 30 -3.72 -1.61 4.93
C LEU A 30 -3.98 -2.11 6.35
N THR A 31 -5.26 -2.16 6.72
CA THR A 31 -5.67 -2.80 7.98
C THR A 31 -5.65 -4.32 7.86
N VAL A 32 -5.50 -5.01 8.99
CA VAL A 32 -5.53 -6.48 9.05
C VAL A 32 -6.81 -7.04 8.41
N ARG A 33 -7.95 -6.38 8.62
CA ARG A 33 -9.25 -6.79 8.08
C ARG A 33 -9.31 -6.65 6.56
N GLU A 34 -8.70 -5.62 6.00
CA GLU A 34 -8.62 -5.44 4.54
C GLU A 34 -7.73 -6.51 3.92
N ILE A 35 -6.57 -6.78 4.52
CA ILE A 35 -5.66 -7.85 4.10
C ILE A 35 -6.38 -9.21 4.12
N GLU A 36 -7.09 -9.53 5.21
CA GLU A 36 -7.91 -10.75 5.30
C GLU A 36 -8.95 -10.80 4.18
N THR A 37 -9.65 -9.69 3.94
CA THR A 37 -10.68 -9.59 2.90
C THR A 37 -10.11 -9.85 1.51
N PHE A 38 -8.94 -9.27 1.19
CA PHE A 38 -8.25 -9.51 -0.07
C PHE A 38 -7.83 -10.98 -0.22
N LEU A 39 -7.24 -11.58 0.82
CA LEU A 39 -6.84 -13.00 0.81
C LEU A 39 -8.04 -13.92 0.58
N ARG A 40 -9.18 -13.61 1.23
CA ARG A 40 -10.42 -14.38 1.07
C ARG A 40 -11.02 -14.25 -0.33
N LYS A 41 -10.99 -13.05 -0.92
CA LYS A 41 -11.40 -12.85 -2.33
C LYS A 41 -10.52 -13.67 -3.28
N GLY A 42 -9.24 -13.87 -2.95
CA GLY A 42 -8.32 -14.74 -3.67
C GLY A 42 -8.47 -16.24 -3.38
N GLY A 43 -9.51 -16.67 -2.65
CA GLY A 43 -9.78 -18.09 -2.38
C GLY A 43 -9.06 -18.68 -1.16
N VAL A 44 -8.39 -17.86 -0.34
CA VAL A 44 -7.78 -18.34 0.91
C VAL A 44 -8.86 -18.60 1.97
N SER A 45 -8.80 -19.77 2.61
CA SER A 45 -9.72 -20.10 3.71
C SER A 45 -9.62 -19.11 4.86
N ARG A 46 -10.74 -18.83 5.54
CA ARG A 46 -10.81 -17.80 6.60
C ARG A 46 -9.75 -17.97 7.69
N SER A 47 -9.58 -19.18 8.20
CA SER A 47 -8.60 -19.49 9.26
C SER A 47 -7.16 -19.22 8.81
N ARG A 48 -6.84 -19.51 7.54
CA ARG A 48 -5.52 -19.24 6.96
C ARG A 48 -5.33 -17.75 6.67
N ALA A 49 -6.37 -17.07 6.19
CA ALA A 49 -6.35 -15.64 5.93
C ALA A 49 -6.07 -14.82 7.21
N ILE A 50 -6.70 -15.16 8.33
CA ILE A 50 -6.45 -14.51 9.63
C ILE A 50 -4.99 -14.65 10.07
N LYS A 51 -4.43 -15.86 9.96
CA LYS A 51 -3.02 -16.11 10.31
C LYS A 51 -2.07 -15.30 9.43
N ILE A 52 -2.27 -15.34 8.10
CA ILE A 52 -1.44 -14.59 7.16
C ILE A 52 -1.56 -13.09 7.41
N ALA A 53 -2.78 -12.56 7.55
CA ALA A 53 -3.03 -11.14 7.79
C ALA A 53 -2.35 -10.64 9.07
N GLY A 54 -2.37 -11.45 10.14
CA GLY A 54 -1.64 -11.15 11.38
C GLY A 54 -0.13 -11.08 11.18
N THR A 55 0.45 -12.01 10.43
CA THR A 55 1.89 -12.03 10.14
C THR A 55 2.32 -10.85 9.27
N VAL A 56 1.60 -10.59 8.18
CA VAL A 56 2.01 -9.57 7.20
C VAL A 56 1.65 -8.14 7.60
N LYS A 57 0.86 -7.94 8.66
CA LYS A 57 0.60 -6.61 9.25
C LYS A 57 1.91 -5.87 9.56
N HIS A 58 2.91 -6.59 10.05
CA HIS A 58 4.22 -6.05 10.43
C HIS A 58 5.09 -5.65 9.24
N TRP A 59 4.69 -5.98 8.01
CA TRP A 59 5.43 -5.61 6.80
C TRP A 59 5.01 -4.23 6.28
N HIS A 60 4.14 -3.52 7.01
CA HIS A 60 3.67 -2.18 6.67
C HIS A 60 3.17 -2.09 5.23
N ILE A 61 2.34 -3.04 4.81
CA ILE A 61 1.81 -3.08 3.44
C ILE A 61 0.98 -1.82 3.20
N VAL A 62 1.41 -1.01 2.24
CA VAL A 62 0.78 0.24 1.86
C VAL A 62 -0.09 0.02 0.63
N ALA A 63 -1.30 0.56 0.65
CA ALA A 63 -2.17 0.63 -0.52
C ALA A 63 -2.14 2.05 -1.10
N MET A 64 -2.14 2.13 -2.44
CA MET A 64 -2.41 3.36 -3.16
C MET A 64 -3.91 3.64 -3.18
N MET A 65 -4.30 4.83 -2.76
CA MET A 65 -5.66 5.34 -2.80
C MET A 65 -5.93 5.90 -4.21
N GLY A 66 -6.53 5.08 -5.06
CA GLY A 66 -7.03 5.51 -6.37
C GLY A 66 -8.46 6.06 -6.29
N PRO A 67 -8.95 6.74 -7.35
CA PRO A 67 -10.34 7.24 -7.43
C PRO A 67 -11.39 6.12 -7.31
N GLU A 68 -10.96 4.87 -7.48
CA GLU A 68 -11.74 3.65 -7.23
C GLU A 68 -12.35 3.58 -5.81
N GLY A 69 -11.81 4.35 -4.85
CA GLY A 69 -12.27 4.41 -3.46
C GLY A 69 -13.59 5.16 -3.22
N ASN A 70 -14.16 5.83 -4.24
CA ASN A 70 -15.44 6.53 -4.10
C ASN A 70 -16.68 5.67 -4.42
N ASN A 71 -16.52 4.35 -4.60
CA ASN A 71 -17.65 3.42 -4.67
C ASN A 71 -17.94 2.82 -3.30
N ASN A 72 -18.39 3.65 -2.36
CA ASN A 72 -19.03 3.22 -1.12
C ASN A 72 -20.25 4.11 -0.85
N GLY A 73 -21.43 3.65 -1.27
CA GLY A 73 -22.73 4.20 -0.86
C GLY A 73 -23.48 4.93 -1.95
#